data_AF-A0A3C1JQS6-F1
#
_entry.id   AF-A0A3C1JQS6-F1
#
_cell.length_a   1.000
_cell.length_b   1.000
_cell.length_c   1.000
_cell.angle_alpha   90.00
_cell.angle_beta   90.00
_cell.angle_gamma   90.00
#
_symmetry.space_group_name_H-M   'P 1'
#
loop_
_entity.id
_entity.type
_entity.pdbx_description
1 polymer ?
#
loop_
_entity_poly.entity_id
_entity_poly.type
_entity_poly.pdbx_seq_one_letter_code
_entity_poly.pdbx_strand_id
1 'polypeptide(L)' 'MIGGFPGGGVTLYNRKYRSGRSLDGNWGYAMSFVGENQDFINAILDGAPLAAGPEDSLQELRVAHAIYRSAASGSWETV' A
#
# COMPACT_ATOMS: atom_id res chain seq x y z
N MET A 1 -11.66 0.27 -14.94
CA MET A 1 -11.69 -1.08 -14.34
C MET A 1 -10.25 -1.56 -14.28
N ILE A 2 -9.70 -1.71 -13.09
CA ILE A 2 -8.38 -2.31 -12.90
C ILE A 2 -8.59 -3.81 -13.06
N GLY A 3 -8.14 -4.34 -14.19
CA GLY A 3 -8.17 -5.77 -14.45
C GLY A 3 -6.98 -6.41 -13.78
N GLY A 4 -7.22 -7.57 -13.21
CA GLY A 4 -6.27 -8.27 -12.39
C GLY A 4 -4.97 -8.64 -13.09
N PHE A 5 -4.30 -9.53 -12.38
CA PHE A 5 -2.88 -9.51 -12.22
C PHE A 5 -2.45 -10.95 -12.60
N PRO A 6 -2.08 -11.31 -13.86
CA PRO A 6 -1.66 -12.68 -14.20
C PRO A 6 -0.15 -12.78 -14.47
N GLY A 7 0.51 -13.71 -13.78
CA GLY A 7 1.98 -13.86 -13.72
C GLY A 7 2.62 -13.01 -12.62
N GLY A 8 2.31 -11.72 -12.63
CA GLY A 8 2.85 -10.70 -11.71
C GLY A 8 2.85 -9.25 -12.25
N GLY A 9 2.04 -8.93 -13.28
CA GLY A 9 1.69 -7.54 -13.65
C GLY A 9 0.18 -7.31 -13.94
N VAL A 10 -0.30 -6.03 -13.96
CA VAL A 10 -1.75 -5.58 -14.04
C VAL A 10 -2.27 -5.64 -15.46
N THR A 11 -3.57 -5.90 -15.66
CA THR A 11 -4.24 -5.66 -16.95
C THR A 11 -5.08 -4.39 -16.92
N LEU A 12 -4.75 -3.41 -17.77
CA LEU A 12 -5.43 -2.12 -17.81
C LEU A 12 -6.30 -1.96 -19.07
N TYR A 13 -7.43 -1.27 -18.92
CA TYR A 13 -8.42 -1.05 -19.97
C TYR A 13 -8.70 0.44 -20.19
N ASN A 14 -8.81 0.86 -21.45
CA ASN A 14 -9.31 2.19 -21.81
C ASN A 14 -9.95 2.20 -23.21
N ARG A 15 -10.38 3.38 -23.69
CA ARG A 15 -11.07 3.54 -24.98
C ARG A 15 -10.25 3.06 -26.19
N LYS A 16 -8.92 3.10 -26.08
CA LYS A 16 -7.93 2.66 -27.08
C LYS A 16 -7.60 1.17 -26.93
N TYR A 17 -7.59 0.65 -25.71
CA TYR A 17 -7.31 -0.74 -25.37
C TYR A 17 -8.56 -1.44 -24.86
N ARG A 18 -9.59 -1.50 -25.71
CA ARG A 18 -10.88 -2.12 -25.36
C ARG A 18 -10.78 -3.63 -25.15
N SER A 19 -9.80 -4.28 -25.78
CA SER A 19 -9.45 -5.70 -25.59
C SER A 19 -8.52 -5.95 -24.39
N GLY A 20 -8.12 -4.90 -23.65
CA GLY A 20 -7.19 -4.99 -22.53
C GLY A 20 -5.72 -4.98 -22.94
N ARG A 21 -4.85 -4.48 -22.05
CA ARG A 21 -3.40 -4.59 -22.16
C ARG A 21 -2.84 -5.16 -20.86
N SER A 22 -2.27 -6.36 -20.93
CA SER A 22 -1.58 -6.99 -19.80
C SER A 22 -0.21 -6.37 -19.58
N LEU A 23 0.17 -6.23 -18.32
CA LEU A 23 1.53 -6.04 -17.84
C LEU A 23 1.91 -7.38 -17.19
N ASP A 24 3.10 -7.94 -17.40
CA ASP A 24 3.55 -9.19 -16.76
C ASP A 24 4.49 -8.90 -15.54
N GLY A 25 4.77 -9.87 -14.67
CA GLY A 25 5.76 -9.77 -13.56
C GLY A 25 5.74 -10.98 -12.62
N ASN A 26 6.19 -10.91 -11.36
CA ASN A 26 6.02 -11.93 -10.28
C ASN A 26 5.25 -11.28 -9.09
N TRP A 27 4.18 -11.89 -8.56
CA TRP A 27 3.18 -11.20 -7.71
C TRP A 27 3.64 -10.71 -6.32
N GLY A 28 4.75 -11.21 -5.76
CA GLY A 28 5.41 -10.76 -4.51
C GLY A 28 4.66 -9.75 -3.62
N TYR A 29 5.23 -8.56 -3.47
CA TYR A 29 4.65 -7.42 -2.73
C TYR A 29 3.28 -6.97 -3.25
N ALA A 30 2.92 -7.27 -4.50
CA ALA A 30 1.66 -6.80 -5.06
C ALA A 30 0.41 -7.45 -4.43
N MET A 31 0.55 -8.57 -3.73
CA MET A 31 -0.52 -9.13 -2.90
C MET A 31 -0.86 -8.30 -1.67
N SER A 32 0.08 -7.49 -1.13
CA SER A 32 -0.24 -6.62 0.01
C SER A 32 -1.25 -5.53 -0.36
N PHE A 33 -1.21 -5.06 -1.61
CA PHE A 33 -2.14 -4.06 -2.10
C PHE A 33 -3.57 -4.58 -2.21
N VAL A 34 -3.81 -5.89 -2.33
CA VAL A 34 -5.18 -6.41 -2.44
C VAL A 34 -5.96 -6.13 -1.15
N GLY A 35 -5.35 -6.38 0.01
CA GLY A 35 -5.95 -6.10 1.31
C GLY A 35 -6.11 -4.60 1.55
N GLU A 36 -5.07 -3.81 1.27
CA GLU A 36 -5.07 -2.35 1.40
C GLU A 36 -6.16 -1.69 0.54
N ASN A 37 -6.27 -2.08 -0.72
CA ASN A 37 -7.30 -1.53 -1.61
C ASN A 37 -8.70 -1.94 -1.16
N GLN A 38 -8.90 -3.18 -0.68
CA GLN A 38 -10.19 -3.62 -0.20
C GLN A 38 -10.61 -2.86 1.07
N ASP A 39 -9.68 -2.62 1.99
CA ASP A 39 -9.93 -1.82 3.20
C ASP A 39 -10.38 -0.41 2.84
N PHE A 40 -9.65 0.25 1.92
CA PHE A 40 -10.00 1.56 1.42
C PHE A 40 -11.38 1.58 0.73
N ILE A 41 -11.68 0.59 -0.12
CA ILE A 41 -12.98 0.47 -0.80
C ILE A 41 -14.11 0.37 0.23
N ASN A 42 -13.97 -0.48 1.24
CA ASN A 42 -14.99 -0.66 2.29
C ASN A 42 -15.19 0.64 3.09
N ALA A 43 -14.11 1.36 3.40
CA ALA A 43 -14.22 2.62 4.11
C ALA A 43 -14.98 3.70 3.32
N ILE A 44 -14.74 3.79 2.00
CA ILE A 44 -15.38 4.79 1.15
C ILE A 44 -16.82 4.42 0.79
N LEU A 45 -17.08 3.17 0.43
CA LEU A 45 -18.39 2.75 -0.07
C LEU A 45 -19.36 2.32 1.03
N ASP A 46 -18.84 1.70 2.09
CA ASP A 46 -19.66 1.09 3.16
C ASP A 46 -19.53 1.83 4.49
N GLY A 47 -18.70 2.88 4.57
CA GLY A 47 -18.46 3.63 5.80
C GLY A 47 -17.76 2.80 6.88
N ALA A 48 -17.08 1.71 6.50
CA ALA A 48 -16.30 0.92 7.43
C ALA A 48 -15.15 1.75 8.02
N PRO A 49 -14.74 1.50 9.28
CA PRO A 49 -13.50 2.07 9.78
C PRO A 49 -12.32 1.52 8.98
N LEU A 50 -11.35 2.38 8.65
CA LEU A 50 -10.07 1.95 8.08
C LEU A 50 -9.36 1.04 9.09
N ALA A 51 -8.73 -0.02 8.60
CA ALA A 51 -7.94 -0.93 9.42
C ALA A 51 -6.69 -0.24 10.00
N ALA A 52 -6.17 0.77 9.32
CA ALA A 52 -5.09 1.64 9.80
C ALA A 52 -5.47 3.11 9.59
N GLY A 53 -5.42 3.88 10.67
CA GLY A 53 -5.70 5.31 10.65
C GLY A 53 -4.46 6.15 10.33
N PRO A 54 -4.61 7.46 10.11
CA PRO A 54 -3.46 8.36 9.95
C PRO A 54 -2.52 8.37 11.18
N GLU A 55 -3.03 8.01 12.35
CA GLU A 55 -2.28 7.90 13.60
C GLU A 55 -1.20 6.81 13.52
N ASP A 56 -1.47 5.71 12.82
CA ASP A 56 -0.50 4.62 12.65
C ASP A 56 0.71 5.12 11.84
N SER A 57 0.47 5.81 10.71
CA SER A 57 1.55 6.43 9.92
C SER A 57 2.33 7.50 10.70
N LEU A 58 1.67 8.26 11.57
CA LEU A 58 2.35 9.23 12.42
C LEU A 58 3.30 8.55 13.43
N GLN A 59 2.91 7.40 13.98
CA GLN A 59 3.76 6.63 14.89
C GLN A 59 4.95 6.02 14.15
N GLU A 60 4.75 5.48 12.95
CA GLU A 60 5.85 4.98 12.11
C GLU A 60 6.87 6.08 11.81
N LEU A 61 6.42 7.29 11.51
CA LEU A 61 7.30 8.43 11.31
C LEU A 61 8.10 8.78 12.57
N ARG A 62 7.47 8.78 13.75
CA ARG A 62 8.17 9.03 15.02
C ARG A 62 9.25 7.98 15.30
N VAL A 63 8.95 6.71 15.03
CA VAL A 63 9.93 5.62 15.13
C VAL A 63 11.10 5.86 14.17
N ALA A 64 10.83 6.21 12.92
CA ALA A 64 11.88 6.52 11.95
C ALA A 64 12.78 7.66 12.45
N HIS A 65 12.21 8.75 12.97
CA HIS A 65 12.98 9.83 13.58
C HIS A 65 13.81 9.40 14.79
N ALA A 66 13.28 8.53 15.65
CA ALA A 66 14.03 7.99 16.80
C ALA A 66 15.22 7.14 16.36
N ILE A 67 15.08 6.34 15.30
CA ILE A 67 16.19 5.58 14.69
C ILE A 67 17.30 6.53 14.23
N TYR A 68 16.96 7.63 13.54
CA TYR A 68 17.97 8.61 13.11
C TYR A 68 18.65 9.32 14.28
N ARG A 69 17.90 9.69 15.33
CA ARG A 69 18.51 10.24 16.56
C ARG A 69 19.45 9.24 17.21
N SER A 70 19.06 7.98 17.30
CA SER A 70 19.83 6.91 17.93
C SER A 70 21.15 6.67 17.19
N ALA A 71 21.10 6.67 15.85
CA ALA A 71 22.29 6.57 15.02
C ALA A 71 23.27 7.74 15.23
N ALA A 72 22.75 8.94 15.49
CA ALA A 72 23.56 10.14 15.75
C ALA A 72 24.13 10.18 17.18
N SER A 73 23.35 9.76 18.18
CA SER A 73 23.74 9.80 19.59
C SER A 73 24.53 8.58 20.04
N GLY A 74 24.42 7.46 19.33
CA GLY A 74 25.01 6.18 19.73
C GLY A 74 24.30 5.54 20.93
N SER A 75 23.08 5.98 21.24
CA SER A 75 22.28 5.51 22.39
C SER A 75 20.85 5.16 22.00
N TRP A 76 20.16 4.43 22.88
CA TRP A 76 18.73 4.17 22.75
C TRP A 76 17.92 5.47 22.92
N GLU A 77 16.99 5.70 22.00
CA GLU A 77 16.13 6.89 21.98
C GLU A 77 14.67 6.46 22.20
N THR A 78 13.93 7.25 22.99
CA THR A 78 12.48 7.04 23.17
C THR A 78 11.72 7.50 21.92
N VAL A 79 10.62 6.82 21.60
CA VAL A 79 9.66 7.19 20.56
C VAL A 79 8.56 8.06 21.14
#